data_AF-A0A3D0KTI3-F1
#
_entry.id   AF-A0A3D0KTI3-F1
#
_cell.length_a   1.000
_cell.length_b   1.000
_cell.length_c   1.000
_cell.angle_alpha   90.00
_cell.angle_beta   90.00
_cell.angle_gamma   90.00
#
_symmetry.space_group_name_H-M   'P 1'
#
loop_
_entity.id
_entity.type
_entity.pdbx_description
1 polymer ?
#
loop_
_entity_poly.entity_id
_entity_poly.type
_entity_poly.pdbx_seq_one_letter_code
_entity_poly.pdbx_strand_id
1 'polypeptide(L)'
;TGVWTSGATGAALTSAAFEAALPGFGGVIIAVSLAIFAFTTIIGWSYYSERSLQYLFGTSIIMPFRAVWSLAAIVGATVKLGFIWLLADTLNAMMAIPNLVALIVLSPIVFAVTKEFFDTRGKSEDNPF
;
A
#
# COMPACT_ATOMS: atom_id res chain seq x y z
N THR A 1 9.55 28.62 -4.81
CA THR A 1 9.38 28.02 -6.15
C THR A 1 8.04 28.33 -6.80
N GLY A 2 6.92 28.61 -6.09
CA GLY A 2 5.67 29.13 -6.71
C GLY A 2 4.91 28.15 -7.63
N VAL A 3 5.51 27.02 -7.97
CA VAL A 3 5.02 25.99 -8.90
C VAL A 3 3.70 25.32 -8.52
N TRP A 4 3.24 25.45 -7.27
CA TRP A 4 1.92 24.97 -6.84
C TRP A 4 0.76 25.64 -7.62
N THR A 5 1.00 26.81 -8.22
CA THR A 5 0.03 27.52 -9.08
C THR A 5 0.04 27.07 -10.55
N SER A 6 0.96 26.18 -10.94
CA SER A 6 1.14 25.74 -12.34
C SER A 6 0.01 24.85 -12.88
N GLY A 7 -0.87 24.35 -12.02
CA GLY A 7 -1.90 23.36 -12.38
C GLY A 7 -1.38 21.92 -12.51
N ALA A 8 -0.07 21.69 -12.37
CA ALA A 8 0.48 20.33 -12.26
C ALA A 8 0.07 19.69 -10.93
N THR A 9 -0.16 18.37 -10.92
CA THR A 9 -0.56 17.62 -9.72
C THR A 9 0.31 16.37 -9.51
N GLY A 10 0.39 15.91 -8.26
CA GLY A 10 1.07 14.66 -7.92
C GLY A 10 2.55 14.65 -8.30
N ALA A 11 3.02 13.56 -8.92
CA ALA A 11 4.43 13.37 -9.27
C ALA A 11 5.00 14.48 -10.17
N ALA A 12 4.22 14.99 -11.12
CA ALA A 12 4.65 16.06 -12.01
C ALA A 12 4.92 17.38 -11.25
N LEU A 13 4.08 17.68 -10.26
CA LEU A 13 4.25 18.86 -9.42
C LEU A 13 5.47 18.74 -8.52
N THR A 14 5.66 17.58 -7.89
CA THR A 14 6.84 17.34 -7.05
C THR A 14 8.13 17.43 -7.88
N SER A 15 8.14 16.85 -9.08
CA SER A 15 9.28 16.94 -10.00
C SER A 15 9.58 18.41 -10.37
N ALA A 16 8.57 19.19 -10.75
CA ALA A 16 8.73 20.61 -11.07
C ALA A 16 9.20 21.45 -9.87
N ALA A 17 8.73 21.12 -8.66
CA ALA A 17 9.17 21.79 -7.44
C ALA A 17 10.63 21.52 -7.11
N PHE A 18 11.08 20.27 -7.26
CA PHE A 18 12.46 19.88 -7.03
C PHE A 18 13.40 20.42 -8.12
N GLU A 19 12.96 20.45 -9.38
CA GLU A 19 13.74 21.06 -10.45
C GLU A 19 13.90 22.58 -10.24
N ALA A 20 12.85 23.26 -9.76
CA ALA A 20 12.92 24.67 -9.43
C ALA A 20 13.79 24.98 -8.19
N ALA A 21 13.97 24.01 -7.29
CA ALA A 21 14.82 24.15 -6.09
C ALA A 21 16.27 23.72 -6.34
N LEU A 22 16.49 22.73 -7.19
CA LEU A 22 17.77 22.12 -7.55
C LEU A 22 17.87 21.96 -9.08
N PRO A 23 18.18 23.05 -9.81
CA PRO A 23 18.24 23.03 -11.26
C PRO A 23 19.25 22.02 -11.80
N GLY A 24 18.85 21.20 -12.77
CA GLY A 24 19.70 20.24 -13.48
C GLY A 24 19.72 18.83 -12.90
N PHE A 25 19.40 18.65 -11.61
CA PHE A 25 19.44 17.33 -10.95
C PHE A 25 18.14 16.96 -10.22
N GLY A 26 17.32 17.94 -9.82
CA GLY A 26 16.14 17.73 -8.99
C GLY A 26 15.10 16.79 -9.61
N GLY A 27 14.78 16.97 -10.89
CA GLY A 27 13.81 16.14 -11.61
C GLY A 27 14.26 14.68 -11.76
N VAL A 28 15.55 14.45 -12.05
CA VAL A 28 16.11 13.09 -12.21
C VAL A 28 16.11 12.33 -10.89
N ILE A 29 16.49 12.98 -9.79
CA ILE A 29 16.47 12.38 -8.45
C ILE A 29 15.05 11.93 -8.08
N ILE A 30 14.05 12.78 -8.32
CA ILE A 30 12.64 12.45 -8.05
C ILE A 30 12.16 11.32 -8.95
N ALA A 31 12.51 11.31 -10.23
CA ALA A 31 12.12 10.24 -11.15
C ALA A 31 12.67 8.87 -10.70
N VAL A 32 13.96 8.78 -10.34
CA VAL A 32 14.57 7.55 -9.84
C VAL A 32 13.96 7.12 -8.50
N SER A 33 13.79 8.06 -7.57
CA SER A 33 13.20 7.79 -6.26
C SER A 33 11.77 7.26 -6.38
N LEU A 34 10.96 7.89 -7.25
CA LEU A 34 9.59 7.48 -7.49
C LEU A 34 9.51 6.11 -8.16
N ALA A 35 10.42 5.78 -9.09
CA ALA A 35 10.48 4.48 -9.72
C ALA A 35 10.76 3.36 -8.70
N ILE A 36 11.76 3.56 -7.82
CA ILE A 36 12.07 2.61 -6.75
C ILE A 36 10.90 2.46 -5.79
N PHE A 37 10.31 3.58 -5.35
CA PHE A 37 9.18 3.57 -4.43
C PHE A 37 7.94 2.87 -5.02
N ALA A 38 7.61 3.15 -6.28
CA ALA A 38 6.50 2.49 -6.96
C ALA A 38 6.76 0.99 -7.11
N PHE A 39 7.98 0.59 -7.46
CA PHE A 39 8.35 -0.81 -7.62
C PHE A 39 8.24 -1.60 -6.31
N THR A 40 8.79 -1.08 -5.21
CA THR A 40 8.70 -1.74 -3.89
C THR A 40 7.26 -1.84 -3.41
N THR A 41 6.46 -0.80 -3.66
CA THR A 41 5.03 -0.79 -3.32
C THR A 41 4.27 -1.87 -4.10
N ILE A 42 4.47 -1.98 -5.42
CA ILE A 42 3.80 -3.00 -6.25
C ILE A 42 4.13 -4.42 -5.78
N ILE A 43 5.39 -4.68 -5.36
CA ILE A 43 5.77 -5.98 -4.81
C ILE A 43 5.05 -6.27 -3.49
N GLY A 44 4.99 -5.29 -2.58
CA GLY A 44 4.29 -5.44 -1.30
C GLY A 44 2.82 -5.79 -1.51
N TRP A 45 2.12 -5.02 -2.35
CA TRP A 45 0.71 -5.26 -2.65
C TRP A 45 0.45 -6.58 -3.40
N SER A 46 1.37 -7.01 -4.25
CA SER A 46 1.33 -8.34 -4.88
C SER A 46 1.31 -9.44 -3.83
N TYR A 47 2.22 -9.36 -2.85
CA TYR A 47 2.32 -10.36 -1.79
C TYR A 47 1.07 -10.41 -0.91
N TYR A 48 0.56 -9.27 -0.46
CA TYR A 48 -0.68 -9.22 0.34
C TYR A 48 -1.88 -9.81 -0.40
N SER A 49 -2.02 -9.49 -1.69
CA SER A 49 -3.09 -10.00 -2.54
C SER A 49 -2.96 -11.50 -2.79
N GLU A 50 -1.74 -11.99 -3.05
CA GLU A 50 -1.45 -13.41 -3.21
C GLU A 50 -1.84 -14.20 -1.96
N ARG A 51 -1.45 -13.73 -0.77
CA ARG A 51 -1.80 -14.40 0.50
C ARG A 51 -3.31 -14.41 0.75
N SER A 52 -3.99 -13.31 0.46
CA SER A 52 -5.44 -13.20 0.63
C SER A 52 -6.19 -14.15 -0.32
N LEU A 53 -5.74 -14.25 -1.58
CA LEU A 53 -6.32 -15.18 -2.56
C LEU A 53 -5.95 -16.63 -2.26
N GLN A 54 -4.74 -16.89 -1.77
CA GLN A 54 -4.32 -18.22 -1.32
C GLN A 54 -5.19 -18.71 -0.17
N TYR A 55 -5.55 -17.83 0.77
CA TYR A 55 -6.46 -18.16 1.86
C TYR A 55 -7.86 -18.55 1.35
N LEU A 56 -8.36 -17.85 0.33
CA LEU A 56 -9.73 -18.06 -0.19
C LEU A 56 -9.84 -19.24 -1.18
N PHE A 57 -8.85 -19.43 -2.05
CA PHE A 57 -8.91 -20.38 -3.17
C PHE A 57 -7.83 -21.48 -3.12
N GLY A 58 -6.96 -21.46 -2.10
CA GLY A 58 -5.86 -22.41 -1.94
C GLY A 58 -4.62 -22.07 -2.76
N THR A 59 -3.64 -22.97 -2.76
CA THR A 59 -2.29 -22.73 -3.33
C THR A 59 -2.24 -22.77 -4.86
N SER A 60 -3.25 -23.31 -5.53
CA SER A 60 -3.30 -23.45 -6.98
C SER A 60 -3.41 -22.11 -7.71
N ILE A 61 -3.92 -21.06 -7.05
CA ILE A 61 -4.15 -19.74 -7.66
C ILE A 61 -2.89 -18.88 -7.75
N ILE A 62 -1.80 -19.25 -7.08
CA ILE A 62 -0.59 -18.40 -6.95
C ILE A 62 0.00 -18.05 -8.32
N MET A 63 0.26 -19.05 -9.18
CA MET A 63 0.87 -18.83 -10.49
C MET A 63 -0.04 -18.03 -11.43
N PRO A 64 -1.34 -18.37 -11.59
CA PRO A 64 -2.28 -17.54 -12.34
C PRO A 64 -2.35 -16.09 -11.82
N PHE A 65 -2.39 -15.89 -10.51
CA PHE A 65 -2.45 -14.56 -9.91
C PHE A 65 -1.22 -13.71 -10.26
N ARG A 66 -0.01 -14.25 -10.15
CA ARG A 66 1.23 -13.53 -10.50
C ARG A 66 1.26 -13.09 -11.96
N ALA A 67 0.76 -13.92 -12.87
CA ALA A 67 0.64 -13.59 -14.29
C ALA A 67 -0.33 -12.42 -14.49
N VAL A 68 -1.52 -12.48 -13.88
CA VAL A 68 -2.52 -11.41 -13.96
C VAL A 68 -2.00 -10.11 -13.33
N TRP A 69 -1.36 -10.18 -12.16
CA TRP A 69 -0.79 -9.01 -11.47
C TRP A 69 0.25 -8.28 -12.32
N SER A 70 1.14 -9.04 -12.97
CA SER A 70 2.19 -8.49 -13.82
C SER A 70 1.59 -7.76 -15.04
N LEU A 71 0.54 -8.32 -15.65
CA LEU A 71 -0.18 -7.68 -16.75
C LEU A 71 -0.98 -6.45 -16.28
N ALA A 72 -1.60 -6.53 -15.10
CA ALA A 72 -2.36 -5.44 -14.51
C ALA A 72 -1.48 -4.20 -14.24
N ALA A 73 -0.21 -4.38 -13.86
CA ALA A 73 0.73 -3.27 -13.69
C ALA A 73 0.98 -2.51 -15.00
N ILE A 74 1.10 -3.22 -16.13
CA ILE A 74 1.28 -2.61 -17.46
C ILE A 74 0.02 -1.85 -17.87
N VAL A 75 -1.16 -2.47 -17.68
CA VAL A 75 -2.44 -1.83 -17.99
C VAL A 75 -2.64 -0.60 -17.11
N GLY A 76 -2.35 -0.69 -15.81
CA GLY A 76 -2.45 0.40 -14.85
C GLY A 76 -1.63 1.64 -15.23
N ALA A 77 -0.49 1.47 -15.90
CA ALA A 77 0.32 2.58 -16.40
C ALA A 77 -0.37 3.38 -17.54
N THR A 78 -1.41 2.82 -18.17
CA THR A 78 -2.12 3.45 -19.30
C THR A 78 -3.50 4.01 -18.93
N VAL A 79 -4.01 3.71 -17.74
CA VAL A 79 -5.33 4.15 -17.27
C VAL A 79 -5.26 5.55 -16.65
N LYS A 80 -6.35 6.32 -16.73
CA LYS A 80 -6.44 7.67 -16.16
C LYS A 80 -6.20 7.66 -14.65
N LEU A 81 -5.28 8.50 -14.20
CA LEU A 81 -4.87 8.62 -12.80
C LEU A 81 -6.05 8.84 -11.85
N GLY A 82 -6.96 9.76 -12.17
CA GLY A 82 -8.12 10.05 -11.31
C GLY A 82 -9.08 8.86 -11.13
N PHE A 83 -9.24 8.02 -12.16
CA PHE A 83 -10.05 6.81 -12.06
C PHE A 83 -9.37 5.75 -11.18
N ILE A 84 -8.05 5.57 -11.33
CA ILE A 84 -7.27 4.65 -10.49
C ILE A 84 -7.36 5.05 -9.02
N TRP A 85 -7.23 6.34 -8.69
CA TRP A 85 -7.38 6.82 -7.32
C TRP A 85 -8.76 6.53 -6.76
N LEU A 86 -9.82 6.84 -7.49
CA LEU A 86 -11.19 6.55 -7.06
C LEU A 86 -11.41 5.05 -6.83
N LEU A 87 -10.91 4.21 -7.73
CA LEU A 87 -10.99 2.76 -7.61
C LEU A 87 -10.22 2.27 -6.36
N ALA A 88 -8.99 2.74 -6.17
CA ALA A 88 -8.14 2.39 -5.04
C ALA A 88 -8.78 2.79 -3.70
N ASP A 89 -9.28 4.02 -3.59
CA ASP A 89 -9.93 4.52 -2.39
C ASP A 89 -11.19 3.71 -2.05
N THR A 90 -12.00 3.38 -3.07
CA THR A 90 -13.21 2.57 -2.90
C THR A 90 -12.90 1.15 -2.41
N LEU A 91 -11.90 0.50 -3.02
CA LEU A 91 -11.49 -0.86 -2.63
C LEU A 91 -10.81 -0.87 -1.26
N ASN A 92 -10.00 0.14 -0.94
CA ASN A 92 -9.38 0.28 0.38
C ASN A 92 -10.43 0.53 1.47
N ALA A 93 -11.45 1.35 1.19
CA ALA A 93 -12.56 1.52 2.12
C ALA A 93 -13.32 0.21 2.35
N MET A 94 -13.59 -0.55 1.28
CA MET A 94 -14.25 -1.86 1.38
C MET A 94 -13.43 -2.88 2.21
N MET A 95 -12.11 -2.84 2.12
CA MET A 95 -11.22 -3.66 2.96
C MET A 95 -11.17 -3.15 4.40
N ALA A 96 -11.08 -1.83 4.59
CA ALA A 96 -10.91 -1.21 5.91
C ALA A 96 -12.15 -1.36 6.79
N ILE A 97 -13.36 -1.22 6.23
CA ILE A 97 -14.62 -1.31 6.99
C ILE A 97 -14.73 -2.60 7.82
N PRO A 98 -14.67 -3.82 7.24
CA PRO A 98 -14.80 -5.04 8.02
C PRO A 98 -13.66 -5.20 9.04
N ASN A 99 -12.44 -4.79 8.69
CA ASN A 99 -11.30 -4.88 9.60
C ASN A 99 -11.46 -3.95 10.81
N LEU A 100 -11.86 -2.70 10.60
CA LEU A 100 -12.10 -1.74 11.68
C LEU A 100 -13.25 -2.18 12.58
N VAL A 101 -14.33 -2.73 12.01
CA VAL A 101 -15.45 -3.30 12.80
C VAL A 101 -14.95 -4.46 13.67
N ALA A 102 -14.17 -5.39 13.11
CA ALA A 102 -13.59 -6.50 13.85
C ALA A 102 -12.68 -6.02 14.98
N LEU A 103 -11.82 -5.02 14.73
CA LEU A 103 -10.94 -4.44 15.74
C LEU A 103 -11.71 -3.78 16.88
N ILE A 104 -12.83 -3.10 16.61
CA ILE A 104 -13.68 -2.51 17.65
C ILE A 104 -14.29 -3.61 18.51
N VAL A 105 -14.79 -4.70 17.92
CA VAL A 105 -15.37 -5.83 18.66
C VAL A 105 -14.31 -6.57 19.47
N LEU A 106 -13.10 -6.75 18.91
CA LEU A 106 -11.99 -7.44 19.55
C LEU A 106 -11.18 -6.54 20.49
N SER A 107 -11.46 -5.23 20.56
CA SER A 107 -10.66 -4.30 21.37
C SER A 107 -10.52 -4.73 22.83
N PRO A 108 -11.54 -5.27 23.53
CA PRO A 108 -11.40 -5.70 24.91
C PRO A 108 -10.39 -6.86 25.07
N ILE A 109 -10.37 -7.78 24.10
CA ILE A 109 -9.45 -8.92 24.09
C ILE A 109 -8.03 -8.44 23.86
N VAL A 110 -7.83 -7.54 22.88
CA VAL A 110 -6.50 -6.98 22.59
C VAL A 110 -5.95 -6.26 23.83
N PHE A 111 -6.76 -5.47 24.55
CA PHE A 111 -6.32 -4.81 25.77
C PHE A 111 -5.97 -5.81 26.89
N ALA A 112 -6.75 -6.87 27.05
CA ALA A 112 -6.47 -7.92 28.04
C ALA A 112 -5.15 -8.64 27.76
N VAL A 113 -4.95 -9.10 26.52
CA VAL A 113 -3.72 -9.79 26.08
C VAL A 113 -2.51 -8.87 26.16
N THR A 114 -2.66 -7.60 25.76
CA THR A 114 -1.58 -6.61 25.86
C THR A 114 -1.16 -6.41 27.31
N LYS A 115 -2.11 -6.30 28.23
CA LYS A 115 -1.81 -6.14 29.66
C LYS A 115 -1.10 -7.37 30.22
N GLU A 116 -1.60 -8.57 29.91
CA GLU A 116 -0.97 -9.83 30.31
C GLU A 116 0.47 -9.96 29.78
N PHE A 117 0.71 -9.58 28.51
CA PHE A 117 2.03 -9.59 27.90
C PHE A 117 3.02 -8.71 28.67
N PHE A 118 2.62 -7.48 29.04
CA PHE A 118 3.48 -6.58 29.80
C PHE A 118 3.66 -7.01 31.26
N ASP A 119 2.62 -7.54 31.89
CA ASP A 119 2.67 -8.05 33.28
C ASP A 119 3.60 -9.28 33.39
N THR A 120 3.61 -10.14 32.36
CA THR A 120 4.45 -11.34 32.31
C THR A 120 5.84 -11.11 31.70
N ARG A 121 6.15 -9.88 31.26
CA ARG A 121 7.37 -9.52 30.50
C ARG A 121 7.59 -10.42 29.27
N GLY A 122 6.52 -10.74 28.55
CA GLY A 122 6.57 -11.54 27.32
C GLY A 122 6.58 -13.05 27.52
N LYS A 123 6.50 -13.57 28.76
CA LYS A 123 6.39 -15.03 28.98
C LYS A 123 5.07 -15.62 28.48
N SER A 124 4.07 -14.79 28.22
CA SER A 124 2.79 -15.21 27.64
C SER A 124 2.80 -15.38 26.12
N GLU A 125 3.90 -15.08 25.41
CA GLU A 125 3.99 -15.26 23.94
C GLU A 125 3.85 -16.72 23.49
N ASP A 126 4.23 -17.67 24.35
CA ASP A 126 4.10 -19.11 24.08
C ASP A 126 2.73 -19.68 24.51
N ASN A 127 1.78 -18.83 24.92
CA ASN A 127 0.43 -19.29 25.23
C ASN A 127 -0.32 -19.59 23.92
N PRO A 128 -0.79 -20.81 23.67
CA PRO A 128 -1.48 -21.18 22.43
C PRO A 128 -2.88 -20.55 22.27
N PHE A 129 -3.24 -19.58 23.12
CA PHE A 129 -4.51 -18.86 23.12
C PHE A 129 -4.29 -17.34 23.19
#